data_AF-A0A9D5KWN4-F1
#
_entry.id   AF-A0A9D5KWN4-F1
#
_cell.length_a   1.000
_cell.length_b   1.000
_cell.length_c   1.000
_cell.angle_alpha   90.00
_cell.angle_beta   90.00
_cell.angle_gamma   90.00
#
_symmetry.space_group_name_H-M   'P 1'
#
loop_
_entity.id
_entity.type
_entity.pdbx_description
1 polymer ?
#
loop_
_entity_poly.entity_id
_entity_poly.type
_entity_poly.pdbx_seq_one_letter_code
_entity_poly.pdbx_strand_id
1 'polypeptide(L)' 'MELKDAKKASALISQREALLRMRADAISNNKMRGWSFMVDDTKYPIPSEIKGIFLEAIEKSIDYYEAEIEKL' A
#
# COMPACT_ATOMS: atom_id res chain seq x y z
N MET A 1 15.95 10.69 -19.77
CA MET A 1 15.57 10.46 -18.36
C MET A 1 16.83 10.62 -17.53
N GLU A 2 16.91 11.63 -16.66
CA GLU A 2 18.09 11.84 -15.83
C GLU A 2 18.20 10.71 -14.79
N LEU A 3 19.43 10.35 -14.39
CA LEU A 3 19.67 9.29 -13.40
C LEU A 3 18.97 9.56 -12.06
N LYS A 4 18.65 10.83 -11.79
CA LYS A 4 17.88 11.29 -10.62
C LYS A 4 16.39 10.93 -10.73
N ASP A 5 15.78 11.12 -11.90
CA ASP A 5 14.37 10.80 -12.14
C ASP A 5 14.16 9.28 -12.13
N ALA A 6 15.10 8.52 -12.70
CA ALA A 6 15.07 7.06 -12.66
C ALA A 6 15.11 6.51 -11.21
N LYS A 7 15.93 7.09 -10.34
CA LYS A 7 15.98 6.72 -8.91
C LYS A 7 14.67 7.09 -8.18
N LYS A 8 14.11 8.27 -8.48
CA LYS A 8 12.84 8.71 -7.89
C LYS A 8 11.69 7.80 -8.32
N ALA A 9 11.59 7.49 -9.62
CA ALA A 9 10.61 6.58 -10.17
C ALA A 9 10.73 5.17 -9.53
N SER A 10 11.96 4.65 -9.38
CA SER A 10 12.18 3.35 -8.73
C SER A 10 11.69 3.32 -7.27
N ALA A 11 11.90 4.40 -6.51
CA ALA A 11 11.40 4.49 -5.13
C ALA A 11 9.87 4.53 -5.07
N LEU A 12 9.23 5.31 -5.94
CA LEU A 12 7.76 5.41 -6.01
C LEU A 12 7.13 4.08 -6.45
N ILE A 13 7.73 3.40 -7.43
CA ILE A 13 7.28 2.07 -7.89
C ILE A 13 7.34 1.06 -6.74
N SER A 14 8.45 1.04 -5.98
CA SER A 14 8.60 0.13 -4.84
C SER A 14 7.53 0.36 -3.76
N GLN A 15 7.20 1.62 -3.46
CA GLN A 15 6.14 1.97 -2.51
C GLN A 15 4.75 1.59 -3.03
N ARG A 16 4.48 1.83 -4.32
CA ARG A 16 3.24 1.39 -4.98
C ARG A 16 3.07 -0.14 -4.94
N GLU A 17 4.13 -0.89 -5.21
CA GLU A 17 4.07 -2.36 -5.15
C GLU A 17 3.76 -2.89 -3.75
N ALA A 18 4.29 -2.25 -2.70
CA ALA A 18 3.96 -2.61 -1.33
C ALA A 18 2.46 -2.41 -1.06
N LEU A 19 1.89 -1.28 -1.49
CA LEU A 19 0.46 -1.00 -1.35
C LEU A 19 -0.42 -1.98 -2.15
N LEU A 20 0.00 -2.39 -3.34
CA LEU A 20 -0.71 -3.40 -4.14
C LEU A 20 -0.76 -4.76 -3.44
N ARG A 21 0.35 -5.18 -2.81
CA ARG A 21 0.38 -6.40 -1.99
C ARG A 21 -0.56 -6.28 -0.79
N MET A 22 -0.52 -5.13 -0.10
CA MET A 22 -1.44 -4.86 1.00
C MET A 22 -2.90 -5.00 0.53
N ARG A 23 -3.28 -4.32 -0.56
CA ARG A 23 -4.63 -4.40 -1.15
C ARG A 23 -5.04 -5.85 -1.44
N ALA A 24 -4.17 -6.63 -2.08
CA ALA A 24 -4.42 -8.04 -2.36
C ALA A 24 -4.65 -8.87 -1.09
N ASP A 25 -3.83 -8.64 -0.05
CA ASP A 25 -3.94 -9.32 1.23
C ASP A 25 -5.27 -9.01 1.94
N ALA A 26 -5.74 -7.74 1.92
CA ALA A 26 -7.03 -7.40 2.53
C ALA A 26 -8.25 -7.95 1.76
N ILE A 27 -8.16 -8.06 0.44
CA ILE A 27 -9.22 -8.62 -0.40
C ILE A 27 -9.30 -10.13 -0.21
N SER A 28 -8.15 -10.83 -0.14
CA SER A 28 -8.09 -12.30 -0.11
C SER A 28 -8.69 -12.97 1.13
N ASN A 29 -9.21 -12.20 2.11
CA ASN A 29 -9.74 -12.67 3.39
C ASN A 29 -8.76 -13.54 4.21
N ASN A 30 -7.52 -13.69 3.74
CA ASN A 30 -6.54 -14.58 4.31
C ASN A 30 -5.76 -13.82 5.36
N LYS A 31 -6.38 -13.64 6.53
CA LYS A 31 -5.79 -13.05 7.73
C LYS A 31 -5.13 -11.70 7.44
N MET A 32 -5.86 -10.62 7.72
CA MET A 32 -5.28 -9.28 7.98
C MET A 32 -4.26 -9.25 9.15
N ARG A 33 -3.69 -10.41 9.56
CA ARG A 33 -2.54 -10.56 10.46
C ARG A 33 -1.24 -9.98 9.87
N GLY A 34 -1.15 -9.77 8.55
CA GLY A 34 0.03 -9.17 7.91
C GLY A 34 -0.02 -7.64 7.77
N TRP A 35 -1.16 -7.02 8.08
CA TRP A 35 -1.34 -5.57 7.94
C TRP A 35 -0.83 -4.84 9.17
N SER A 36 0.48 -4.72 9.23
CA SER A 36 1.16 -4.03 10.31
C SER A 36 2.42 -3.38 9.74
N PHE A 37 2.31 -2.11 9.32
CA PHE A 37 3.49 -1.30 8.96
C PHE A 37 4.37 -1.02 10.19
N MET A 38 3.84 -1.30 11.38
CA MET A 38 4.51 -1.45 12.67
C MET A 38 3.52 -2.23 13.53
N VAL A 39 3.98 -3.26 14.28
CA VAL A 39 3.39 -3.82 15.52
C VAL A 39 3.54 -5.35 15.60
N ASP A 40 4.38 -5.76 16.57
CA ASP A 40 4.17 -6.72 17.67
C ASP A 40 3.18 -7.89 17.50
N ASP A 41 3.60 -9.09 17.91
CA ASP A 41 2.93 -10.40 17.78
C ASP A 41 1.57 -10.54 18.51
N THR A 42 1.08 -9.45 19.12
CA THR A 42 -0.06 -9.45 20.05
C THR A 42 -1.36 -8.86 19.53
N LYS A 43 -1.48 -8.43 18.25
CA LYS A 43 -2.67 -7.66 17.80
C LYS A 43 -3.78 -8.40 17.04
N TYR A 44 -5.00 -7.99 17.43
CA TYR A 44 -6.32 -8.39 16.95
C TYR A 44 -6.56 -8.00 15.48
N PRO A 45 -7.42 -8.74 14.76
CA PRO A 45 -7.80 -8.40 13.38
C PRO A 45 -8.44 -7.00 13.31
N ILE A 46 -8.26 -6.32 12.18
CA ILE A 46 -8.95 -5.06 11.86
C ILE A 46 -10.46 -5.34 11.87
N PRO A 47 -11.26 -4.58 12.65
CA PRO A 47 -12.71 -4.71 12.66
C PRO A 47 -13.33 -4.55 11.26
N SER A 48 -14.32 -5.36 10.93
CA SER A 48 -15.02 -5.34 9.64
C SER A 48 -15.60 -3.98 9.29
N GLU A 49 -16.04 -3.24 10.32
CA GLU A 49 -16.67 -1.94 10.24
C GLU A 49 -15.72 -0.87 9.68
N ILE A 50 -14.43 -1.01 9.95
CA ILE A 50 -13.41 -0.04 9.52
C ILE A 50 -12.58 -0.55 8.34
N LYS A 51 -12.71 -1.82 7.96
CA LYS A 51 -12.00 -2.44 6.83
C LYS A 51 -12.16 -1.66 5.52
N GLY A 52 -13.36 -1.15 5.26
CA GLY A 52 -13.64 -0.32 4.08
C GLY A 52 -12.82 0.97 4.04
N ILE A 53 -12.66 1.63 5.19
CA ILE A 53 -11.89 2.89 5.31
C ILE A 53 -10.42 2.65 4.97
N PHE A 54 -9.84 1.54 5.45
CA PHE A 54 -8.44 1.23 5.13
C PHE A 54 -8.24 0.82 3.67
N LEU A 55 -9.17 0.07 3.09
CA LEU A 55 -9.12 -0.26 1.67
C LEU A 55 -9.15 1.00 0.81
N GLU A 56 -10.07 1.92 1.11
CA GLU A 56 -10.17 3.21 0.42
C GLU A 56 -8.89 4.04 0.56
N ALA A 57 -8.28 4.08 1.75
CA ALA A 57 -7.03 4.78 1.98
C ALA A 57 -5.87 4.20 1.15
N ILE A 58 -5.81 2.88 1.00
CA ILE A 58 -4.80 2.22 0.16
C ILE A 58 -5.02 2.53 -1.30
N GLU A 59 -6.26 2.48 -1.79
CA GLU A 59 -6.57 2.81 -3.17
C GLU A 59 -6.18 4.25 -3.51
N LYS A 60 -6.56 5.23 -2.68
CA LYS A 60 -6.12 6.63 -2.86
C LYS A 60 -4.60 6.80 -2.83
N SER A 61 -3.90 6.01 -2.02
CA SER A 61 -2.45 6.05 -1.96
C SER A 61 -1.82 5.48 -3.24
N ILE A 62 -2.38 4.39 -3.78
CA ILE A 62 -1.95 3.82 -5.07
C ILE A 62 -2.13 4.86 -6.18
N ASP A 63 -3.30 5.49 -6.26
CA ASP A 63 -3.61 6.53 -7.26
C ASP A 63 -2.61 7.69 -7.18
N TYR A 64 -2.26 8.12 -5.96
CA TYR A 64 -1.24 9.15 -5.75
C TYR A 64 0.13 8.73 -6.31
N TYR A 65 0.59 7.51 -5.99
CA TYR A 65 1.89 7.04 -6.49
C TYR A 65 1.89 6.85 -8.00
N GLU A 66 0.79 6.38 -8.59
CA GLU A 66 0.65 6.29 -10.06
C GLU A 66 0.76 7.67 -10.71
N ALA A 67 0.01 8.65 -10.20
CA ALA A 67 0.06 10.02 -10.71
C ALA A 67 1.44 10.67 -10.55
N GLU A 68 2.17 10.37 -9.46
CA GLU A 68 3.55 10.87 -9.29
C GLU A 68 4.56 10.17 -10.20
N ILE A 69 4.35 8.90 -10.53
CA ILE A 69 5.19 8.17 -11.50
C ILE A 69 4.96 8.69 -12.92
N GLU A 70 3.71 8.96 -13.32
CA GLU A 70 3.38 9.48 -14.65
C GLU A 70 3.98 10.88 -14.94
N LYS A 71 4.28 11.66 -13.89
CA LYS A 71 4.90 12.98 -14.01
C LYS A 71 6.41 12.95 -14.25
N LEU A 72 7.06 11.79 -14.10
CA LEU A 72 8.52 11.59 -14.20
C LEU A 72 8.92 10.97 -15.55
#